data_AF-A0A924MQM0-F1
#
_entry.id   AF-A0A924MQM0-F1
#
_cell.length_a   1.000
_cell.length_b   1.000
_cell.length_c   1.000
_cell.angle_alpha   90.00
_cell.angle_beta   90.00
_cell.angle_gamma   90.00
#
_symmetry.space_group_name_H-M   'P 1'
#
loop_
_entity.id
_entity.type
_entity.pdbx_description
1 polymer ?
#
loop_
_entity_poly.entity_id
_entity_poly.type
_entity_poly.pdbx_seq_one_letter_code
_entity_poly.pdbx_strand_id
1 'polypeptide(L)'
;MPSPATPPTALIDFRSPDVGVAPLRLAFGAPRERLRAMTLADVAPLLARVDALSRGGAWCVGHLCYEAAAAFDPAFETHAPADPTRPLAAFAVHDAPLGSVAFGPGPDADPHAGASVQWTDGPQRATFDATIAAILRAIADGEVYQVNATAPLTGHMQG
;
A
#
# COMPACT_ATOMS: atom_id res chain seq x y z
N MET A 1 22.81 -9.71 -29.20
CA MET A 1 22.79 -8.65 -28.18
C MET A 1 21.77 -9.03 -27.12
N PRO A 2 22.09 -9.00 -25.82
CA PRO A 2 21.07 -9.23 -24.79
C PRO A 2 19.99 -8.15 -24.91
N SER A 3 18.72 -8.56 -24.95
CA SER A 3 17.59 -7.64 -24.93
C SER A 3 17.68 -6.74 -23.70
N PRO A 4 17.39 -5.43 -23.78
CA PRO A 4 17.36 -4.58 -22.58
C PRO A 4 16.42 -5.22 -21.56
N ALA A 5 16.90 -5.41 -20.32
CA ALA A 5 16.10 -5.97 -19.25
C ALA A 5 14.85 -5.09 -19.08
N THR A 6 13.67 -5.70 -19.18
CA THR A 6 12.40 -4.98 -18.99
C THR A 6 12.39 -4.35 -17.60
N PRO A 7 12.18 -3.03 -17.48
CA PRO A 7 12.14 -2.39 -16.17
C PRO A 7 10.97 -2.96 -15.37
N PRO A 8 11.16 -3.19 -14.06
CA PRO A 8 10.10 -3.72 -13.22
C PRO A 8 8.95 -2.72 -13.09
N THR A 9 7.72 -3.21 -13.09
CA THR A 9 6.51 -2.40 -12.84
C THR A 9 5.99 -2.52 -11.41
N ALA A 10 6.45 -3.53 -10.68
CA ALA A 10 6.21 -3.68 -9.25
C ALA A 10 7.43 -4.32 -8.56
N LEU A 11 7.70 -3.90 -7.33
CA LEU A 11 8.75 -4.42 -6.45
C LEU A 11 8.14 -4.79 -5.11
N ILE A 12 8.48 -5.97 -4.61
CA ILE A 12 8.18 -6.43 -3.25
C ILE A 12 9.52 -6.61 -2.55
N ASP A 13 9.72 -5.89 -1.44
CA ASP A 13 10.88 -6.03 -0.56
C ASP A 13 10.39 -6.18 0.89
N PHE A 14 10.30 -7.43 1.35
CA PHE A 14 10.02 -7.74 2.74
C PHE A 14 11.30 -8.16 3.45
N ARG A 15 11.69 -7.36 4.43
CA ARG A 15 12.81 -7.70 5.31
C ARG A 15 12.44 -8.91 6.17
N SER A 16 13.39 -9.82 6.34
CA SER A 16 13.24 -10.87 7.35
C SER A 16 13.43 -10.27 8.75
N PRO A 17 12.53 -10.58 9.71
CA PRO A 17 12.75 -10.23 11.10
C PRO A 17 13.81 -11.11 11.77
N ASP A 18 14.05 -12.30 11.21
CA ASP A 18 14.96 -13.30 11.76
C ASP A 18 16.40 -13.12 11.23
N VAL A 19 17.35 -13.20 12.16
CA VAL A 19 18.79 -13.08 11.85
C VAL A 19 19.23 -14.24 10.94
N GLY A 20 19.93 -13.91 9.86
CA GLY A 20 20.48 -14.89 8.92
C GLY A 20 19.49 -15.42 7.88
N VAL A 21 18.22 -15.01 7.92
CA VAL A 21 17.23 -15.31 6.89
C VAL A 21 17.22 -14.18 5.85
N ALA A 22 17.36 -14.55 4.58
CA ALA A 22 17.37 -13.59 3.48
C ALA A 22 16.00 -12.89 3.34
N PRO A 23 15.96 -11.59 2.98
CA PRO A 23 14.70 -10.90 2.71
C PRO A 23 13.98 -11.50 1.49
N LEU A 24 12.65 -11.43 1.48
CA LEU A 24 11.87 -11.75 0.29
C LEU A 24 11.87 -10.56 -0.65
N ARG A 25 12.48 -10.76 -1.82
CA ARG A 25 12.69 -9.72 -2.82
C ARG A 25 12.24 -10.20 -4.18
N LEU A 26 11.14 -9.66 -4.68
CA LEU A 26 10.53 -10.05 -5.95
C LEU A 26 10.27 -8.81 -6.81
N ALA A 27 10.67 -8.85 -8.07
CA ALA A 27 10.30 -7.85 -9.05
C ALA A 27 9.36 -8.46 -10.08
N PHE A 28 8.48 -7.65 -10.65
CA PHE A 28 7.55 -8.08 -11.68
C PHE A 28 7.67 -7.18 -12.90
N GLY A 29 7.67 -7.79 -14.09
CA GLY A 29 7.66 -7.08 -15.37
C GLY A 29 6.29 -6.47 -15.67
N ALA A 30 5.95 -6.31 -16.95
CA ALA A 30 4.61 -5.86 -17.33
C ALA A 30 3.54 -6.85 -16.83
N PRO A 31 2.41 -6.36 -16.26
CA PRO A 31 1.32 -7.24 -15.90
C PRO A 31 0.58 -7.74 -17.14
N ARG A 32 0.05 -8.97 -17.05
CA ARG A 32 -0.85 -9.53 -18.06
C ARG A 32 -2.24 -8.90 -18.00
N GLU A 33 -2.65 -8.46 -16.81
CA GLU A 33 -3.98 -7.89 -16.54
C GLU A 33 -3.88 -6.89 -15.39
N ARG A 34 -4.69 -5.83 -15.43
CA ARG A 34 -4.86 -4.87 -14.33
C ARG A 34 -6.31 -4.86 -13.90
N LEU A 35 -6.55 -5.11 -12.62
CA LEU A 35 -7.86 -5.12 -11.98
C LEU A 35 -8.03 -3.86 -11.14
N ARG A 36 -9.20 -3.22 -11.19
CA ARG A 36 -9.51 -2.01 -10.41
C ARG A 36 -10.97 -2.00 -9.94
N ALA A 37 -11.19 -1.57 -8.71
CA ALA A 37 -12.50 -1.30 -8.13
C ALA A 37 -12.59 0.20 -7.85
N MET A 38 -13.55 0.88 -8.48
CA MET A 38 -13.77 2.31 -8.28
C MET A 38 -14.88 2.57 -7.26
N THR A 39 -15.83 1.64 -7.14
CA THR A 39 -16.96 1.74 -6.21
C THR A 39 -16.95 0.60 -5.20
N LEU A 40 -17.67 0.76 -4.08
CA LEU A 40 -17.81 -0.28 -3.06
C LEU A 40 -18.37 -1.59 -3.63
N ALA A 41 -19.31 -1.50 -4.57
CA ALA A 41 -19.90 -2.67 -5.22
C ALA A 41 -18.89 -3.48 -6.06
N ASP A 42 -17.82 -2.84 -6.53
CA ASP A 42 -16.79 -3.49 -7.34
C ASP A 42 -15.76 -4.26 -6.48
N VAL A 43 -15.66 -3.94 -5.18
CA VAL A 43 -14.58 -4.45 -4.30
C VAL A 43 -14.68 -5.97 -4.11
N ALA A 44 -15.82 -6.47 -3.66
CA ALA A 44 -15.97 -7.90 -3.36
C ALA A 44 -15.82 -8.78 -4.63
N PRO A 45 -16.44 -8.46 -5.79
CA PRO A 45 -16.20 -9.18 -7.04
C PRO A 45 -14.73 -9.16 -7.49
N LEU A 46 -14.06 -8.01 -7.37
CA LEU A 46 -12.66 -7.89 -7.72
C LEU A 46 -11.77 -8.78 -6.84
N LEU A 47 -12.00 -8.80 -5.53
CA LEU A 47 -11.21 -9.62 -4.62
C LEU A 47 -11.43 -11.11 -4.84
N ALA A 48 -12.67 -11.53 -5.13
CA ALA A 48 -12.95 -12.90 -5.55
C ALA A 48 -12.19 -13.28 -6.83
N ARG A 49 -12.06 -12.35 -7.79
CA ARG A 49 -11.28 -12.55 -9.01
C ARG A 49 -9.79 -12.65 -8.73
N VAL A 50 -9.23 -11.74 -7.92
CA VAL A 50 -7.82 -11.76 -7.48
C VAL A 50 -7.49 -13.09 -6.81
N ASP A 51 -8.35 -13.56 -5.91
CA ASP A 51 -8.18 -14.79 -5.16
C ASP A 51 -8.22 -16.03 -6.08
N ALA A 52 -9.17 -16.08 -7.03
CA ALA A 52 -9.23 -17.14 -8.03
C ALA A 52 -7.97 -17.18 -8.92
N LEU A 53 -7.46 -16.02 -9.34
CA LEU A 53 -6.24 -15.93 -10.14
C LEU A 53 -5.02 -16.38 -9.34
N SER A 54 -4.92 -15.97 -8.08
CA SER A 54 -3.84 -16.37 -7.18
C SER A 54 -3.82 -17.88 -6.94
N ARG A 55 -4.98 -18.48 -6.65
CA ARG A 55 -5.10 -19.95 -6.55
C ARG A 55 -4.80 -20.68 -7.86
N GLY A 56 -5.00 -20.01 -9.00
CA GLY A 56 -4.59 -20.49 -10.32
C GLY A 56 -3.09 -20.37 -10.60
N GLY A 57 -2.27 -19.90 -9.64
CA GLY A 57 -0.83 -19.78 -9.76
C GLY A 57 -0.33 -18.42 -10.24
N ALA A 58 -1.22 -17.46 -10.49
CA ALA A 58 -0.80 -16.10 -10.83
C ALA A 58 -0.37 -15.32 -9.59
N TRP A 59 0.49 -14.32 -9.80
CA TRP A 59 0.88 -13.35 -8.78
C TRP A 59 0.02 -12.09 -8.91
N CYS A 60 -0.69 -11.72 -7.86
CA CYS A 60 -1.50 -10.50 -7.83
C CYS A 60 -0.86 -9.50 -6.87
N VAL A 61 -0.30 -8.41 -7.40
CA VAL A 61 0.40 -7.37 -6.63
C VAL A 61 -0.39 -6.08 -6.68
N GLY A 62 -0.74 -5.52 -5.53
CA GLY A 62 -1.66 -4.39 -5.49
C GLY A 62 -1.99 -3.90 -4.08
N HIS A 63 -3.08 -3.15 -3.98
CA HIS A 63 -3.58 -2.60 -2.73
C HIS A 63 -5.10 -2.70 -2.61
N LEU A 64 -5.58 -2.66 -1.37
CA LEU A 64 -6.95 -2.41 -0.96
C LEU A 64 -6.93 -1.23 0.02
N CYS A 65 -7.72 -0.20 -0.24
CA CYS A 65 -7.81 0.99 0.60
C CYS A 65 -8.65 0.73 1.85
N TYR A 66 -8.40 1.48 2.92
CA TYR A 66 -9.16 1.39 4.17
C TYR A 66 -10.65 1.73 3.96
N GLU A 67 -10.93 2.71 3.10
CA GLU A 67 -12.26 3.17 2.71
C GLU A 67 -13.09 2.11 1.98
N ALA A 68 -12.48 0.98 1.60
CA ALA A 68 -13.20 -0.16 1.04
C ALA A 68 -13.93 -0.99 2.11
N ALA A 69 -13.75 -0.71 3.41
CA ALA A 69 -14.31 -1.49 4.51
C ALA A 69 -15.84 -1.66 4.41
N ALA A 70 -16.56 -0.61 4.03
CA ALA A 70 -18.01 -0.63 3.87
C ALA A 70 -18.52 -1.59 2.79
N ALA A 71 -17.64 -2.09 1.91
CA ALA A 71 -18.00 -3.13 0.93
C ALA A 71 -18.17 -4.52 1.58
N PHE A 72 -17.66 -4.72 2.80
CA PHE A 72 -17.76 -5.98 3.54
C PHE A 72 -18.83 -5.94 4.62
N ASP A 73 -18.93 -4.81 5.33
CA ASP A 73 -19.95 -4.59 6.34
C ASP A 73 -20.37 -3.10 6.32
N PRO A 74 -21.66 -2.79 6.07
CA PRO A 74 -22.16 -1.42 6.09
C PRO A 74 -21.96 -0.69 7.44
N ALA A 75 -21.75 -1.41 8.54
CA ALA A 75 -21.45 -0.83 9.85
C ALA A 75 -20.05 -0.21 9.92
N PHE A 76 -19.16 -0.53 8.98
CA PHE A 76 -17.84 0.09 8.88
C PHE A 76 -17.93 1.45 8.18
N GLU A 77 -18.34 2.46 8.96
CA GLU A 77 -18.35 3.84 8.52
C GLU A 77 -16.90 4.31 8.24
N THR A 78 -16.68 4.80 7.02
CA THR A 78 -15.40 5.37 6.60
C THR A 78 -15.59 6.76 6.04
N HIS A 79 -14.52 7.56 6.06
CA HIS A 79 -14.51 8.82 5.32
C HIS A 79 -14.57 8.57 3.81
N ALA A 80 -15.06 9.56 3.07
CA ALA A 80 -14.94 9.54 1.61
C ALA A 80 -13.46 9.56 1.21
N PRO A 81 -13.08 8.88 0.10
CA PRO A 81 -11.71 8.93 -0.39
C PRO A 81 -11.27 10.38 -0.61
N ALA A 82 -10.06 10.72 -0.15
CA ALA A 82 -9.50 12.06 -0.34
C ALA A 82 -9.36 12.43 -1.84
N ASP A 83 -9.16 11.42 -2.69
CA ASP A 83 -9.18 11.54 -4.15
C ASP A 83 -10.20 10.53 -4.72
N PRO A 84 -11.33 11.00 -5.30
CA PRO A 84 -12.35 10.12 -5.87
C PRO A 84 -11.91 9.42 -7.16
N THR A 85 -10.80 9.86 -7.78
CA THR A 85 -10.22 9.21 -8.96
C THR A 85 -9.32 8.04 -8.61
N ARG A 86 -8.98 7.88 -7.32
CA ARG A 86 -8.19 6.75 -6.83
C ARG A 86 -9.07 5.52 -6.67
N PRO A 87 -8.68 4.35 -7.20
CA PRO A 87 -9.43 3.11 -6.99
C PRO A 87 -9.39 2.68 -5.52
N LEU A 88 -10.49 2.14 -5.01
CA LEU A 88 -10.60 1.50 -3.70
C LEU A 88 -9.76 0.22 -3.62
N ALA A 89 -9.58 -0.47 -4.74
CA ALA A 89 -8.67 -1.60 -4.86
C ALA A 89 -8.05 -1.63 -6.26
N ALA A 90 -6.76 -1.94 -6.36
CA ALA A 90 -6.09 -2.10 -7.63
C ALA A 90 -5.00 -3.16 -7.57
N PHE A 91 -5.01 -4.09 -8.52
CA PHE A 91 -4.05 -5.19 -8.60
C PHE A 91 -3.51 -5.37 -10.01
N ALA A 92 -2.22 -5.62 -10.11
CA ALA A 92 -1.51 -6.04 -11.30
C ALA A 92 -1.30 -7.55 -11.22
N VAL A 93 -1.71 -8.28 -12.27
CA VAL A 93 -1.62 -9.74 -12.33
C VAL A 93 -0.41 -10.11 -13.19
N HIS A 94 0.42 -11.02 -12.70
CA HIS A 94 1.65 -11.47 -13.33
C HIS A 94 1.72 -13.01 -13.31
N ASP A 95 2.35 -13.60 -14.33
CA ASP A 95 2.51 -15.06 -14.35
C ASP A 95 3.67 -15.53 -13.46
N ALA A 96 4.75 -14.74 -13.36
CA ALA A 96 5.90 -15.03 -12.53
C ALA A 96 6.66 -13.73 -12.14
N PRO A 97 7.43 -13.74 -11.04
CA PRO A 97 8.44 -12.71 -10.81
C PRO A 97 9.51 -12.76 -11.90
N LEU A 98 10.16 -11.64 -12.13
CA LEU A 98 11.42 -11.58 -12.86
C LEU A 98 12.48 -12.40 -12.10
N GLY A 99 13.47 -12.93 -12.83
CA GLY A 99 14.64 -13.59 -12.22
C GLY A 99 15.42 -12.64 -11.31
N SER A 100 16.60 -13.07 -10.84
CA SER A 100 17.44 -12.26 -9.94
C SER A 100 17.60 -10.83 -10.45
N VAL A 101 16.95 -9.91 -9.76
CA VAL A 101 17.01 -8.47 -9.99
C VAL A 101 17.79 -7.85 -8.85
N ALA A 102 18.69 -6.93 -9.18
CA ALA A 102 19.38 -6.14 -8.17
C ALA A 102 18.35 -5.22 -7.50
N PHE A 103 18.13 -5.42 -6.19
CA PHE A 103 17.39 -4.47 -5.35
C PHE A 103 18.37 -3.43 -4.83
N GLY A 104 18.30 -2.23 -5.40
CA GLY A 104 19.12 -1.10 -4.99
C GLY A 104 19.71 -0.34 -6.17
N PRO A 105 20.48 0.71 -5.89
CA PRO A 105 21.20 1.47 -6.90
C PRO A 105 22.17 0.56 -7.67
N GLY A 106 22.38 0.82 -8.97
CA GLY A 106 23.38 0.12 -9.77
C GLY A 106 24.81 0.34 -9.24
N PRO A 107 25.81 -0.41 -9.74
CA PRO A 107 27.20 -0.33 -9.27
C PRO A 107 27.78 1.10 -9.30
N ASP A 108 27.31 1.90 -10.26
CA ASP A 108 27.78 3.27 -10.54
C ASP A 108 26.88 4.35 -9.94
N ALA A 109 25.84 3.98 -9.21
CA ALA A 109 24.92 4.96 -8.63
C ALA A 109 25.53 5.57 -7.37
N ASP A 110 25.55 6.90 -7.32
CA ASP A 110 26.01 7.65 -6.15
C ASP A 110 25.12 7.30 -4.94
N PRO A 111 25.68 6.68 -3.87
CA PRO A 111 24.94 6.41 -2.64
C PRO A 111 24.40 7.68 -1.97
N HIS A 112 24.94 8.85 -2.36
CA HIS A 112 24.61 10.17 -1.85
C HIS A 112 23.72 11.00 -2.79
N ALA A 113 23.25 10.44 -3.92
CA ALA A 113 22.11 10.99 -4.66
C ALA A 113 20.82 10.76 -3.84
N GLY A 114 20.74 11.45 -2.71
CA GLY A 114 19.69 11.26 -1.72
C GLY A 114 18.44 12.02 -2.14
N ALA A 115 17.34 11.30 -2.31
CA ALA A 115 16.03 11.92 -2.28
C ALA A 115 15.84 12.62 -0.92
N SER A 116 15.49 13.89 -0.95
CA SER A 116 15.15 14.67 0.23
C SER A 116 13.65 14.93 0.26
N VAL A 117 13.07 14.97 1.46
CA VAL A 117 11.66 15.32 1.66
C VAL A 117 11.60 16.58 2.52
N GLN A 118 10.98 17.62 1.99
CA GLN A 118 10.62 18.82 2.75
C GLN A 118 9.20 18.66 3.27
N TRP A 119 9.04 18.40 4.57
CA TRP A 119 7.73 18.30 5.21
C TRP A 119 7.05 19.67 5.26
N THR A 120 5.82 19.75 4.79
CA THR A 120 5.09 21.03 4.64
C THR A 120 3.88 21.12 5.55
N ASP A 121 3.26 19.99 5.90
CA ASP A 121 2.08 20.00 6.75
C ASP A 121 1.97 18.72 7.60
N GLY A 122 1.20 18.81 8.66
CA GLY A 122 0.93 17.74 9.60
C GLY A 122 -0.26 18.08 10.50
N PRO A 123 -0.63 17.19 11.42
CA PRO A 123 -1.76 17.45 12.31
C PRO A 123 -1.49 18.70 13.16
N GLN A 124 -2.45 19.62 13.16
CA GLN A 124 -2.44 20.77 14.08
C GLN A 124 -2.52 20.25 15.51
N ARG A 125 -1.62 20.73 16.38
CA ARG A 125 -1.49 20.25 17.77
C ARG A 125 -2.83 20.29 18.52
N ALA A 126 -3.60 21.35 18.35
CA ALA A 126 -4.90 21.49 19.01
C ALA A 126 -5.91 20.43 18.54
N THR A 127 -5.98 20.14 17.23
CA THR A 127 -6.86 19.11 16.66
C THR A 127 -6.44 17.71 17.09
N PHE A 128 -5.13 17.45 17.12
CA PHE A 128 -4.58 16.19 17.63
C PHE A 128 -4.95 15.97 19.09
N ASP A 129 -4.69 16.96 19.96
CA ASP A 129 -5.00 16.87 21.40
C ASP A 129 -6.50 16.66 21.64
N ALA A 130 -7.36 17.35 20.89
CA ALA A 130 -8.81 17.16 20.97
C ALA A 130 -9.23 15.73 20.55
N THR A 131 -8.62 15.18 19.50
CA THR A 131 -8.89 13.81 19.03
C THR A 131 -8.49 12.78 20.08
N ILE A 132 -7.29 12.92 20.66
CA ILE A 132 -6.82 12.01 21.71
C ILE A 132 -7.68 12.13 22.97
N ALA A 133 -8.08 13.33 23.38
CA ALA A 133 -8.97 13.52 24.53
C ALA A 133 -10.33 12.83 24.33
N ALA A 134 -10.90 12.90 23.13
CA ALA A 134 -12.14 12.20 22.80
C ALA A 134 -11.99 10.68 22.87
N ILE A 135 -10.89 10.13 22.33
CA ILE A 135 -10.59 8.69 22.41
C ILE A 135 -10.46 8.23 23.87
N LEU A 136 -9.69 8.97 24.69
CA LEU A 136 -9.50 8.63 26.10
C LEU A 136 -10.80 8.69 26.89
N ARG A 137 -11.71 9.62 26.55
CA ARG A 137 -13.06 9.67 27.13
C ARG A 137 -13.87 8.43 26.78
N ALA A 138 -13.93 8.06 25.50
CA ALA A 138 -14.65 6.87 25.05
C ALA A 138 -14.12 5.58 25.71
N ILE A 139 -12.80 5.50 25.94
CA ILE A 139 -12.19 4.40 26.70
C ILE A 139 -12.63 4.41 28.16
N ALA A 140 -12.59 5.58 28.83
CA ALA A 140 -12.99 5.70 30.23
C ALA A 140 -14.48 5.39 30.44
N ASP A 141 -15.32 5.71 29.47
CA ASP A 141 -16.76 5.47 29.50
C ASP A 141 -17.13 4.02 29.09
N GLY A 142 -16.13 3.21 28.71
CA GLY A 142 -16.30 1.78 28.39
C GLY A 142 -16.87 1.51 26.99
N GLU A 143 -16.90 2.50 26.10
CA GLU A 143 -17.40 2.36 24.73
C GLU A 143 -16.45 1.53 23.86
N VAL A 144 -15.15 1.74 24.04
CA VAL A 144 -14.08 1.04 23.32
C VAL A 144 -12.93 0.73 24.26
N TYR A 145 -12.17 -0.31 23.96
CA TYR A 145 -10.96 -0.64 24.73
C TYR A 145 -9.71 0.08 24.18
N GLN A 146 -9.61 0.21 22.85
CA GLN A 146 -8.46 0.80 22.18
C GLN A 146 -8.89 1.39 20.83
N VAL A 147 -8.28 2.52 20.44
CA VAL A 147 -8.38 3.10 19.10
C VAL A 147 -6.98 3.27 18.52
N ASN A 148 -6.76 2.85 17.27
CA ASN A 148 -5.53 3.15 16.54
C ASN A 148 -5.69 4.49 15.82
N ALA A 149 -5.19 5.57 16.42
CA ALA A 149 -5.28 6.92 15.86
C ALA A 149 -4.04 7.24 15.02
N THR A 150 -4.26 7.63 13.76
CA THR A 150 -3.20 8.02 12.82
C THR A 150 -3.39 9.45 12.33
N ALA A 151 -2.29 10.14 12.03
CA ALA A 151 -2.33 11.46 11.40
C ALA A 151 -1.38 11.53 10.20
N PRO A 152 -1.82 12.08 9.06
CA PRO A 152 -0.98 12.19 7.88
C PRO A 152 0.06 13.30 8.03
N LEU A 153 1.21 13.11 7.41
CA LEU A 153 2.19 14.16 7.12
C LEU A 153 2.24 14.35 5.61
N THR A 154 2.34 15.60 5.17
CA THR A 154 2.54 15.93 3.75
C THR A 154 3.87 16.62 3.56
N GLY A 155 4.48 16.41 2.39
CA GLY A 155 5.76 16.99 2.06
C GLY A 155 6.03 16.92 0.57
N HIS A 156 7.06 17.65 0.15
CA HIS A 156 7.55 17.65 -1.21
C HIS A 156 8.86 16.87 -1.30
N MET A 157 8.90 15.89 -2.19
CA MET A 157 10.09 15.07 -2.44
C MET A 157 10.89 15.62 -3.62
N GLN A 158 12.22 15.71 -3.48
CA GLN A 158 13.16 16.16 -4.51
C GLN A 158 14.36 15.22 -4.59
N GLY A 159 14.83 14.95 -5.80
CA GLY A 159 15.93 14.01 -6.08
C GLY A 159 15.55 13.00 -7.13
#